data_AF-A0A6P0J0A7-F1
#
_entry.id   AF-A0A6P0J0A7-F1
#
_cell.length_a   1.000
_cell.length_b   1.000
_cell.length_c   1.000
_cell.angle_alpha   90.00
_cell.angle_beta   90.00
_cell.angle_gamma   90.00
#
_symmetry.space_group_name_H-M   'P 1'
#
loop_
_entity.id
_entity.type
_entity.pdbx_description
1 polymer ?
#
loop_
_entity_poly.entity_id
_entity_poly.type
_entity_poly.pdbx_seq_one_letter_code
_entity_poly.pdbx_strand_id
1 'polypeptide(L)'
;MPFPRSSGLLLHPTSLPSPFGIGDLGLQAYQFIDFLAESAQQYWQILPLGPIGYGNSPYGSYSAMAGNPLLISPEQLQKQGLLKDEDFANLPEFPLDSVDYDQVIQTKMPLLYQACDRFRANASPQQHQKFTEFCQAKASWLEDYALFMAVHDAFDQSSWHTWERDIAMAQPKAVEYWRQKLQHEIYFYKYLQFEFFCQWSALKQYANHHQIQIIGDIPIYVAHD
;
A
#
# COMPACT_ATOMS: atom_id res chain seq x y z
N MET A 1 -24.81 -17.51 8.92
CA MET A 1 -23.95 -18.67 9.17
C MET A 1 -23.71 -18.75 10.67
N PRO A 2 -23.89 -19.90 11.33
CA PRO A 2 -23.44 -20.05 12.72
C PRO A 2 -21.91 -20.11 12.72
N PHE A 3 -21.27 -19.15 13.35
CA PHE A 3 -19.83 -19.23 13.61
C PHE A 3 -19.58 -20.18 14.79
N PRO A 4 -18.56 -21.06 14.74
CA PRO A 4 -18.11 -21.75 15.94
C PRO A 4 -17.67 -20.72 16.99
N ARG A 5 -17.67 -21.11 18.27
CA ARG A 5 -17.12 -20.25 19.33
C ARG A 5 -15.65 -19.99 19.02
N SER A 6 -15.31 -18.72 18.86
CA SER A 6 -13.96 -18.29 18.48
C SER A 6 -13.57 -16.97 19.14
N SER A 7 -12.28 -16.64 19.12
CA SER A 7 -11.73 -15.37 19.58
C SER A 7 -10.68 -14.82 18.61
N GLY A 8 -10.39 -13.53 18.75
CA GLY A 8 -9.41 -12.82 17.95
C GLY A 8 -9.05 -11.48 18.52
N LEU A 9 -8.07 -10.83 17.90
CA LEU A 9 -7.63 -9.48 18.26
C LEU A 9 -7.87 -8.50 17.11
N LEU A 10 -8.30 -7.30 17.47
CA LEU A 10 -8.32 -6.14 16.58
C LEU A 10 -7.00 -5.39 16.74
N LEU A 11 -6.21 -5.35 15.66
CA LEU A 11 -4.97 -4.57 15.61
C LEU A 11 -4.72 -4.16 14.15
N HIS A 12 -4.69 -2.87 13.84
CA HIS A 12 -4.39 -2.44 12.48
C HIS A 12 -2.87 -2.60 12.20
N PRO A 13 -2.43 -2.98 10.99
CA PRO A 13 -1.00 -3.17 10.70
C PRO A 13 -0.13 -1.95 10.98
N THR A 14 -0.67 -0.72 10.90
CA THR A 14 0.08 0.51 11.23
C THR A 14 0.52 0.58 12.69
N SER A 15 -0.14 -0.18 13.58
CA SER A 15 0.15 -0.24 15.01
C SER A 15 1.22 -1.28 15.38
N LEU A 16 1.69 -2.05 14.41
CA LEU A 16 2.80 -2.99 14.64
C LEU A 16 4.10 -2.19 14.83
N PRO A 17 5.00 -2.64 15.72
CA PRO A 17 6.31 -2.01 15.86
C PRO A 17 7.08 -2.17 14.55
N SER A 18 7.68 -1.11 14.01
CA SER A 18 8.51 -1.17 12.81
C SER A 18 9.58 -0.07 12.88
N PRO A 19 10.80 -0.31 12.38
CA PRO A 19 11.87 0.70 12.40
C PRO A 19 11.63 1.86 11.43
N PHE A 20 10.54 1.85 10.65
CA PHE A 20 10.24 2.86 9.63
C PHE A 20 9.10 3.82 10.03
N GLY A 21 8.86 3.99 11.33
CA GLY A 21 7.90 4.95 11.91
C GLY A 21 6.43 4.57 11.83
N ILE A 22 6.09 3.55 11.05
CA ILE A 22 4.73 2.97 10.95
C ILE A 22 4.84 1.47 10.79
N GLY A 23 3.95 0.72 11.44
CA GLY A 23 3.85 -0.72 11.20
C GLY A 23 3.56 -1.04 9.73
N ASP A 24 4.12 -2.15 9.25
CA ASP A 24 4.07 -2.56 7.85
C ASP A 24 3.84 -4.07 7.71
N LEU A 25 3.76 -4.55 6.47
CA LEU A 25 3.51 -5.97 6.15
C LEU A 25 4.77 -6.85 6.28
N GLY A 26 5.81 -6.37 6.97
CA GLY A 26 7.09 -7.02 7.20
C GLY A 26 7.12 -7.97 8.40
N LEU A 27 8.33 -8.21 8.92
CA LEU A 27 8.61 -9.23 9.95
C LEU A 27 7.63 -9.21 11.13
N GLN A 28 7.27 -8.02 11.59
CA GLN A 28 6.47 -7.81 12.79
C GLN A 28 5.01 -8.24 12.59
N ALA A 29 4.50 -8.18 11.36
CA ALA A 29 3.20 -8.74 11.02
C ALA A 29 3.19 -10.28 11.06
N TYR A 30 4.28 -10.93 10.63
CA TYR A 30 4.44 -12.38 10.72
C TYR A 30 4.56 -12.84 12.17
N GLN A 31 5.37 -12.13 12.98
CA GLN A 31 5.50 -12.40 14.41
C GLN A 31 4.17 -12.19 15.16
N PHE A 32 3.36 -11.23 14.76
CA PHE A 32 2.03 -11.06 15.32
C PHE A 32 1.09 -12.24 14.99
N ILE A 33 1.17 -12.79 13.78
CA ILE A 33 0.43 -14.01 13.41
C ILE A 33 0.90 -15.20 14.26
N ASP A 34 2.21 -15.35 14.47
CA ASP A 34 2.75 -16.40 15.33
C ASP A 34 2.21 -16.26 16.77
N PHE A 35 2.23 -15.03 17.30
CA PHE A 35 1.64 -14.72 18.60
C PHE A 35 0.14 -15.07 18.67
N LEU A 36 -0.65 -14.75 17.65
CA LEU A 36 -2.06 -15.12 17.59
C LEU A 36 -2.26 -16.63 17.64
N ALA A 37 -1.44 -17.38 16.89
CA ALA A 37 -1.50 -18.84 16.87
C ALA A 37 -1.09 -19.45 18.23
N GLU A 38 0.00 -18.97 18.82
CA GLU A 38 0.49 -19.40 20.14
C GLU A 38 -0.50 -19.09 21.27
N SER A 39 -1.24 -17.99 21.15
CA SER A 39 -2.30 -17.59 22.09
C SER A 39 -3.68 -18.15 21.75
N ALA A 40 -3.76 -19.13 20.84
CA ALA A 40 -4.97 -19.82 20.41
C ALA A 40 -6.09 -18.89 19.89
N GLN A 41 -5.72 -17.72 19.36
CA GLN A 41 -6.64 -16.87 18.62
C GLN A 41 -6.88 -17.46 17.22
N GLN A 42 -8.04 -17.14 16.63
CA GLN A 42 -8.41 -17.63 15.29
C GLN A 42 -8.65 -16.47 14.32
N TYR A 43 -8.83 -15.25 14.84
CA TYR A 43 -9.14 -14.07 14.03
C TYR A 43 -8.15 -12.93 14.29
N TRP A 44 -7.72 -12.31 13.19
CA TRP A 44 -7.08 -10.99 13.20
C TRP A 44 -8.01 -10.01 12.50
N GLN A 45 -8.59 -9.09 13.25
CA GLN A 45 -9.41 -8.02 12.67
C GLN A 45 -8.54 -6.79 12.39
N ILE A 46 -8.78 -6.16 11.24
CA ILE A 46 -8.09 -4.95 10.79
C ILE A 46 -9.10 -3.89 10.35
N LEU A 47 -8.67 -2.63 10.37
CA LEU A 47 -9.36 -1.52 9.69
C LEU A 47 -9.11 -1.59 8.16
N PRO A 48 -9.79 -0.76 7.35
CA PRO A 48 -9.55 -0.72 5.90
C PRO A 48 -8.07 -0.48 5.54
N LEU A 49 -7.59 -1.09 4.47
CA LEU A 49 -6.18 -1.03 4.06
C LEU A 49 -5.93 -0.06 2.89
N GLY A 50 -6.87 0.83 2.60
CA GLY A 50 -6.79 1.77 1.48
C GLY A 50 -5.73 2.86 1.68
N PRO A 51 -5.24 3.48 0.59
CA PRO A 51 -4.38 4.67 0.68
C PRO A 51 -5.11 5.79 1.42
N ILE A 52 -4.49 6.29 2.49
CA ILE A 52 -5.07 7.32 3.34
C ILE A 52 -5.12 8.67 2.62
N GLY A 53 -6.26 9.35 2.72
CA GLY A 53 -6.42 10.76 2.33
C GLY A 53 -6.32 11.69 3.53
N TYR A 54 -7.03 12.83 3.44
CA TYR A 54 -6.99 13.86 4.48
C TYR A 54 -7.30 13.32 5.88
N GLY A 55 -6.45 13.66 6.85
CA GLY A 55 -6.61 13.26 8.25
C GLY A 55 -6.17 11.83 8.57
N ASN A 56 -5.48 11.15 7.63
CA ASN A 56 -4.87 9.82 7.82
C ASN A 56 -5.85 8.70 8.21
N SER A 57 -7.15 8.92 8.00
CA SER A 57 -8.19 7.97 8.37
C SER A 57 -8.26 6.82 7.36
N PRO A 58 -8.21 5.55 7.80
CA PRO A 58 -8.45 4.40 6.93
C PRO A 58 -9.81 4.42 6.23
N TYR A 59 -10.78 5.18 6.75
CA TYR A 59 -12.12 5.32 6.17
C TYR A 59 -12.23 6.47 5.16
N GLY A 60 -11.20 7.32 5.03
CA GLY A 60 -11.11 8.40 4.06
C GLY A 60 -10.08 8.08 2.99
N SER A 61 -10.31 7.02 2.23
CA SER A 61 -9.34 6.49 1.25
C SER A 61 -9.54 7.06 -0.15
N TYR A 62 -8.45 7.36 -0.87
CA TYR A 62 -8.45 7.74 -2.29
C TYR A 62 -8.95 6.63 -3.23
N SER A 63 -9.07 5.41 -2.72
CA SER A 63 -9.58 4.29 -3.51
C SER A 63 -10.24 3.24 -2.63
N ALA A 64 -11.36 2.70 -3.10
CA ALA A 64 -12.00 1.53 -2.50
C ALA A 64 -11.29 0.21 -2.81
N MET A 65 -10.30 0.20 -3.72
CA MET A 65 -9.66 -1.02 -4.23
C MET A 65 -8.15 -1.07 -4.00
N ALA A 66 -7.48 0.09 -4.01
CA ALA A 66 -6.03 0.16 -3.81
C ALA A 66 -5.63 -0.14 -2.35
N GLY A 67 -4.38 -0.54 -2.16
CA GLY A 67 -3.74 -0.69 -0.86
C GLY A 67 -2.88 0.51 -0.48
N ASN A 68 -2.69 0.72 0.82
CA ASN A 68 -1.88 1.79 1.39
C ASN A 68 -0.38 1.57 1.14
N PRO A 69 0.30 2.43 0.36
CA PRO A 69 1.74 2.30 0.10
C PRO A 69 2.59 2.34 1.36
N LEU A 70 2.14 3.01 2.43
CA LEU A 70 2.89 3.11 3.68
C LEU A 70 2.98 1.78 4.44
N LEU A 71 2.13 0.81 4.11
CA LEU A 71 2.18 -0.55 4.66
C LEU A 71 3.18 -1.46 3.93
N ILE A 72 3.75 -1.03 2.80
CA ILE A 72 4.80 -1.78 2.12
C ILE A 72 6.04 -1.80 3.03
N SER A 73 6.61 -2.98 3.24
CA SER A 73 7.78 -3.19 4.09
C SER A 73 9.08 -2.94 3.32
N PRO A 74 9.89 -1.93 3.70
CA PRO A 74 11.19 -1.68 3.06
C PRO A 74 12.17 -2.84 3.28
N GLU A 75 12.13 -3.52 4.43
CA GLU A 75 12.92 -4.72 4.70
C GLU A 75 12.63 -5.86 3.72
N GLN A 76 11.35 -6.04 3.33
CA GLN A 76 11.03 -7.04 2.31
C GLN A 76 11.60 -6.66 0.94
N LEU A 77 11.53 -5.38 0.56
CA LEU A 77 12.13 -4.88 -0.69
C LEU A 77 13.66 -5.05 -0.66
N GLN A 78 14.30 -4.90 0.49
CA GLN A 78 15.72 -5.20 0.67
C GLN A 78 16.03 -6.69 0.44
N LYS A 79 15.23 -7.60 1.01
CA LYS A 79 15.39 -9.05 0.78
C LYS A 79 15.21 -9.44 -0.69
N GLN A 80 14.46 -8.66 -1.46
CA GLN A 80 14.31 -8.81 -2.91
C GLN A 80 15.48 -8.22 -3.73
N GLY A 81 16.43 -7.55 -3.09
CA GLY A 81 17.54 -6.85 -3.75
C GLY A 81 17.15 -5.51 -4.38
N LEU A 82 15.95 -4.99 -4.07
CA LEU A 82 15.48 -3.69 -4.55
C LEU A 82 15.93 -2.55 -3.64
N LEU A 83 16.15 -2.83 -2.36
CA LEU A 83 16.82 -1.94 -1.40
C LEU A 83 18.09 -2.60 -0.86
N LYS A 84 18.95 -1.80 -0.25
CA LYS A 84 20.24 -2.19 0.32
C LYS A 84 20.41 -1.57 1.70
N ASP A 85 21.35 -2.09 2.49
CA ASP A 85 21.65 -1.55 3.83
C ASP A 85 21.99 -0.05 3.82
N GLU A 86 22.71 0.41 2.78
CA GLU A 86 23.10 1.81 2.61
C GLU A 86 21.90 2.76 2.49
N ASP A 87 20.76 2.27 1.99
CA ASP A 87 19.54 3.06 1.85
C ASP A 87 18.87 3.34 3.20
N PHE A 88 19.21 2.58 4.24
CA PHE A 88 18.67 2.71 5.59
C PHE A 88 19.63 3.45 6.54
N ALA A 89 20.80 3.88 6.06
CA ALA A 89 21.85 4.45 6.90
C ALA A 89 21.43 5.76 7.62
N ASN A 90 20.50 6.52 7.04
CA ASN A 90 20.09 7.85 7.53
C ASN A 90 18.61 7.89 7.94
N LEU A 91 18.04 6.77 8.41
CA LEU A 91 16.68 6.79 8.95
C LEU A 91 16.62 7.72 10.17
N PRO A 92 15.61 8.60 10.26
CA PRO A 92 15.43 9.44 11.43
C PRO A 92 14.95 8.62 12.62
N GLU A 93 15.02 9.19 13.82
CA GLU A 93 14.32 8.64 14.97
C GLU A 93 12.81 8.88 14.82
N PHE A 94 12.01 7.88 15.19
CA PHE A 94 10.56 7.92 15.14
C PHE A 94 9.96 7.80 16.55
N PRO A 95 8.79 8.42 16.81
CA PRO A 95 8.02 8.14 18.02
C PRO A 95 7.67 6.65 18.13
N LEU A 96 7.73 6.09 19.34
CA LEU A 96 7.45 4.67 19.59
C LEU A 96 5.97 4.39 19.92
N ASP A 97 5.23 5.42 20.32
CA ASP A 97 3.85 5.32 20.85
C ASP A 97 2.79 5.83 19.87
N SER A 98 3.21 6.45 18.77
CA SER A 98 2.33 7.12 17.81
C SER A 98 2.99 7.19 16.43
N VAL A 99 2.15 7.34 15.40
CA VAL A 99 2.62 7.46 14.01
C VAL A 99 2.65 8.94 13.63
N ASP A 100 3.84 9.46 13.33
CA ASP A 100 4.02 10.74 12.64
C ASP A 100 3.93 10.49 11.13
N TYR A 101 2.74 10.67 10.56
CA TYR A 101 2.49 10.37 9.15
C TYR A 101 3.33 11.23 8.19
N ASP A 102 3.61 12.49 8.51
CA ASP A 102 4.39 13.37 7.64
C ASP A 102 5.84 12.89 7.58
N GLN A 103 6.44 12.57 8.74
CA GLN A 103 7.79 12.03 8.82
C GLN A 103 7.89 10.65 8.13
N VAL A 104 6.87 9.81 8.27
CA VAL A 104 6.78 8.50 7.61
C VAL A 104 6.69 8.65 6.10
N ILE A 105 5.85 9.55 5.58
CA ILE A 105 5.74 9.81 4.13
C ILE A 105 7.08 10.30 3.58
N GLN A 106 7.70 11.27 4.26
CA GLN A 106 9.01 11.82 3.87
C GLN A 106 10.13 10.78 3.90
N THR A 107 10.01 9.72 4.71
CA THR A 107 11.01 8.65 4.78
C THR A 107 10.72 7.51 3.81
N LYS A 108 9.49 6.99 3.79
CA LYS A 108 9.14 5.77 3.05
C LYS A 108 8.96 6.03 1.55
N MET A 109 8.38 7.16 1.15
CA MET A 109 8.14 7.41 -0.28
C MET A 109 9.44 7.46 -1.11
N PRO A 110 10.53 8.12 -0.67
CA PRO A 110 11.81 8.07 -1.38
C PRO A 110 12.38 6.65 -1.51
N LEU A 111 12.28 5.83 -0.46
CA LEU A 111 12.71 4.43 -0.51
C LEU A 111 11.90 3.62 -1.52
N LEU A 112 10.59 3.81 -1.56
CA LEU A 112 9.70 3.13 -2.51
C LEU A 112 9.97 3.56 -3.95
N TYR A 113 10.22 4.85 -4.19
CA TYR A 113 10.65 5.35 -5.50
C TYR A 113 11.96 4.70 -5.95
N GLN A 114 12.94 4.65 -5.06
CA GLN A 114 14.23 4.02 -5.36
C GLN A 114 14.09 2.52 -5.65
N ALA A 115 13.24 1.81 -4.90
CA ALA A 115 12.92 0.42 -5.16
C ALA A 115 12.25 0.23 -6.53
N CYS A 116 11.32 1.12 -6.90
CA CYS A 116 10.68 1.13 -8.22
C CYS A 116 11.69 1.32 -9.35
N ASP A 117 12.64 2.24 -9.21
CA ASP A 117 13.67 2.48 -10.22
C ASP A 117 14.59 1.28 -10.41
N ARG A 118 15.00 0.64 -9.31
CA ARG A 118 15.81 -0.58 -9.35
C ARG A 118 15.02 -1.77 -9.89
N PHE A 119 13.73 -1.87 -9.59
CA PHE A 119 12.84 -2.87 -10.19
C PHE A 119 12.76 -2.67 -11.70
N ARG A 120 12.51 -1.44 -12.16
CA ARG A 120 12.44 -1.11 -13.59
C ARG A 120 13.75 -1.44 -14.34
N ALA A 121 14.90 -1.18 -13.71
CA ALA A 121 16.20 -1.37 -14.34
C ALA A 121 16.71 -2.83 -14.29
N ASN A 122 16.44 -3.54 -13.19
CA ASN A 122 17.15 -4.78 -12.85
C ASN A 122 16.23 -5.97 -12.58
N ALA A 123 14.90 -5.82 -12.64
CA ALA A 123 14.01 -6.94 -12.40
C ALA A 123 14.23 -8.04 -13.45
N SER A 124 14.18 -9.29 -13.00
CA SER A 124 14.24 -10.43 -13.90
C SER A 124 13.04 -10.45 -14.86
N PRO A 125 13.15 -11.13 -16.02
CA PRO A 125 12.02 -11.29 -16.93
C PRO A 125 10.77 -11.88 -16.25
N GLN A 126 10.96 -12.79 -15.29
CA GLN A 126 9.86 -13.38 -14.52
C GLN A 126 9.18 -12.37 -13.60
N GLN A 127 9.93 -11.48 -12.95
CA GLN A 127 9.35 -10.41 -12.13
C GLN A 127 8.58 -9.41 -12.98
N HIS A 128 9.13 -9.00 -14.14
CA HIS A 128 8.41 -8.14 -15.08
C HIS A 128 7.13 -8.79 -15.62
N GLN A 129 7.16 -10.10 -15.87
CA GLN A 129 5.96 -10.84 -16.27
C GLN A 129 4.89 -10.80 -15.17
N LYS A 130 5.24 -11.10 -13.91
CA LYS A 130 4.29 -11.03 -12.79
C LYS A 130 3.69 -9.62 -12.62
N PHE A 131 4.51 -8.58 -12.77
CA PHE A 131 4.05 -7.21 -12.72
C PHE A 131 3.07 -6.89 -13.86
N THR A 132 3.37 -7.36 -15.07
CA THR A 132 2.49 -7.19 -16.25
C THR A 132 1.17 -7.93 -16.06
N GLU A 133 1.21 -9.17 -15.59
CA GLU A 133 0.03 -9.99 -15.28
C GLU A 133 -0.83 -9.33 -14.19
N PHE A 134 -0.20 -8.77 -13.15
CA PHE A 134 -0.91 -8.00 -12.13
C PHE A 134 -1.62 -6.80 -12.74
N CYS A 135 -0.92 -6.00 -13.56
CA CYS A 135 -1.51 -4.83 -14.19
C CYS A 135 -2.70 -5.20 -15.07
N GLN A 136 -2.58 -6.28 -15.86
CA GLN A 136 -3.67 -6.78 -16.70
C GLN A 136 -4.86 -7.29 -15.86
N ALA A 137 -4.59 -8.07 -14.81
CA ALA A 137 -5.63 -8.63 -13.94
C ALA A 137 -6.38 -7.57 -13.12
N LYS A 138 -5.76 -6.41 -12.87
CA LYS A 138 -6.32 -5.30 -12.09
C LYS A 138 -6.68 -4.08 -12.95
N ALA A 139 -6.60 -4.18 -14.28
CA ALA A 139 -6.74 -3.07 -15.20
C ALA A 139 -8.05 -2.28 -15.03
N SER A 140 -9.13 -2.93 -14.59
CA SER A 140 -10.45 -2.29 -14.41
C SER A 140 -10.49 -1.18 -13.35
N TRP A 141 -9.48 -1.09 -12.48
CA TRP A 141 -9.38 -0.04 -11.47
C TRP A 141 -7.96 0.54 -11.35
N LEU A 142 -6.94 -0.26 -11.62
CA LEU A 142 -5.55 0.14 -11.42
C LEU A 142 -5.12 1.26 -12.37
N GLU A 143 -5.59 1.23 -13.62
CA GLU A 143 -5.26 2.24 -14.63
C GLU A 143 -5.77 3.63 -14.22
N ASP A 144 -7.02 3.69 -13.76
CA ASP A 144 -7.65 4.94 -13.37
C ASP A 144 -7.10 5.42 -12.02
N TYR A 145 -6.88 4.52 -11.06
CA TYR A 145 -6.24 4.85 -9.79
C TYR A 145 -4.82 5.42 -9.99
N ALA A 146 -3.99 4.77 -10.80
CA ALA A 146 -2.62 5.22 -11.02
C ALA A 146 -2.56 6.57 -11.75
N LEU A 147 -3.46 6.80 -12.72
CA LEU A 147 -3.61 8.10 -13.36
C LEU A 147 -4.10 9.16 -12.37
N PHE A 148 -5.13 8.85 -11.59
CA PHE A 148 -5.70 9.75 -10.59
C PHE A 148 -4.63 10.21 -9.61
N MET A 149 -3.88 9.29 -9.01
CA MET A 149 -2.83 9.63 -8.03
C MET A 149 -1.69 10.43 -8.67
N ALA A 150 -1.28 10.09 -9.90
CA ALA A 150 -0.25 10.84 -10.60
C ALA A 150 -0.70 12.28 -10.92
N VAL A 151 -1.96 12.47 -11.33
CA VAL A 151 -2.52 13.81 -11.56
C VAL A 151 -2.66 14.55 -10.24
N HIS A 152 -3.14 13.90 -9.19
CA HIS A 152 -3.27 14.48 -7.85
C HIS A 152 -1.93 15.05 -7.36
N ASP A 153 -0.81 14.32 -7.52
CA ASP A 153 0.52 14.83 -7.20
C ASP A 153 0.94 16.00 -8.09
N ALA A 154 0.64 15.93 -9.40
CA ALA A 154 0.96 17.01 -10.34
C ALA A 154 0.19 18.32 -10.06
N PHE A 155 -0.89 18.24 -9.27
CA PHE A 155 -1.69 19.37 -8.80
C PHE A 155 -1.50 19.62 -7.28
N ASP A 156 -0.30 19.34 -6.75
CA ASP A 156 0.09 19.60 -5.36
C ASP A 156 -0.89 19.01 -4.32
N GLN A 157 -1.41 17.81 -4.61
CA GLN A 157 -2.36 17.08 -3.77
C GLN A 157 -3.70 17.81 -3.54
N SER A 158 -4.10 18.67 -4.49
CA SER A 158 -5.42 19.28 -4.48
C SER A 158 -6.49 18.29 -4.93
N SER A 159 -7.70 18.44 -4.38
CA SER A 159 -8.82 17.56 -4.70
C SER A 159 -9.27 17.66 -6.16
N TRP A 160 -9.74 16.55 -6.73
CA TRP A 160 -9.95 16.41 -8.17
C TRP A 160 -10.92 17.42 -8.79
N HIS A 161 -11.91 17.86 -8.01
CA HIS A 161 -12.93 18.81 -8.43
C HIS A 161 -12.39 20.24 -8.56
N THR A 162 -11.15 20.50 -8.13
CA THR A 162 -10.44 21.77 -8.27
C THR A 162 -9.41 21.78 -9.39
N TRP A 163 -9.16 20.63 -10.03
CA TRP A 163 -8.25 20.54 -11.17
C TRP A 163 -8.78 21.30 -12.38
N GLU A 164 -7.92 21.43 -13.40
CA GLU A 164 -8.33 21.91 -14.71
C GLU A 164 -9.55 21.11 -15.22
N ARG A 165 -10.55 21.83 -15.73
CA ARG A 165 -11.88 21.29 -16.06
C ARG A 165 -11.82 20.02 -16.93
N ASP A 166 -10.94 19.99 -17.93
CA ASP A 166 -10.91 18.89 -18.88
C ASP A 166 -10.42 17.58 -18.26
N ILE A 167 -9.45 17.62 -17.34
CA ILE A 167 -9.01 16.42 -16.62
C ILE A 167 -9.98 16.05 -15.49
N ALA A 168 -10.54 17.04 -14.77
CA ALA A 168 -11.55 16.82 -13.73
C ALA A 168 -12.83 16.16 -14.29
N MET A 169 -13.20 16.48 -15.54
CA MET A 169 -14.33 15.87 -16.25
C MET A 169 -13.95 14.63 -17.07
N ALA A 170 -12.72 14.12 -16.91
CA ALA A 170 -12.19 12.97 -17.64
C ALA A 170 -12.38 13.05 -19.17
N GLN A 171 -12.17 14.24 -19.77
CA GLN A 171 -12.28 14.40 -21.21
C GLN A 171 -11.23 13.54 -21.93
N PRO A 172 -11.59 12.74 -22.96
CA PRO A 172 -10.68 11.74 -23.53
C PRO A 172 -9.32 12.29 -23.98
N LYS A 173 -9.29 13.50 -24.55
CA LYS A 173 -8.04 14.16 -24.98
C LYS A 173 -7.15 14.58 -23.81
N ALA A 174 -7.74 15.08 -22.73
CA ALA A 174 -7.01 15.48 -21.54
C ALA A 174 -6.47 14.24 -20.80
N VAL A 175 -7.29 13.20 -20.68
CA VAL A 175 -6.86 11.91 -20.11
C VAL A 175 -5.67 11.35 -20.87
N GLU A 176 -5.72 11.32 -22.21
CA GLU A 176 -4.59 10.83 -23.01
C GLU A 176 -3.35 11.71 -22.86
N TYR A 177 -3.51 13.04 -22.86
CA TYR A 177 -2.40 13.97 -22.61
C TYR A 177 -1.71 13.70 -21.26
N TRP A 178 -2.48 13.57 -20.18
CA TRP A 178 -1.94 13.31 -18.85
C TRP A 178 -1.35 11.90 -18.73
N ARG A 179 -1.94 10.88 -19.37
CA ARG A 179 -1.35 9.53 -19.46
C ARG A 179 0.02 9.54 -20.13
N GLN A 180 0.20 10.33 -21.19
CA GLN A 180 1.49 10.47 -21.86
C GLN A 180 2.49 11.31 -21.06
N LYS A 181 2.01 12.38 -20.42
CA LYS A 181 2.85 13.27 -19.62
C LYS A 181 3.40 12.62 -18.35
N LEU A 182 2.58 11.79 -17.69
CA LEU A 182 2.86 11.22 -16.37
C LEU A 182 3.16 9.71 -16.41
N GLN A 183 3.75 9.22 -17.51
CA GLN A 183 4.00 7.78 -17.68
C GLN A 183 4.84 7.18 -16.55
N HIS A 184 5.80 7.94 -16.02
CA HIS A 184 6.69 7.45 -14.98
C HIS A 184 6.00 7.35 -13.62
N GLU A 185 5.21 8.37 -13.28
CA GLU A 185 4.42 8.46 -12.04
C GLU A 185 3.31 7.41 -12.04
N ILE A 186 2.61 7.24 -13.18
CA ILE A 186 1.62 6.17 -13.36
C ILE A 186 2.26 4.80 -13.17
N TYR A 187 3.45 4.57 -13.75
CA TYR A 187 4.19 3.32 -13.54
C TYR A 187 4.52 3.10 -12.06
N PHE A 188 4.97 4.15 -11.37
CA PHE A 188 5.29 4.11 -9.94
C PHE A 188 4.06 3.70 -9.10
N TYR A 189 2.91 4.33 -9.32
CA TYR A 189 1.69 3.96 -8.60
C TYR A 189 1.22 2.53 -8.89
N LYS A 190 1.38 2.05 -10.13
CA LYS A 190 1.14 0.63 -10.45
C LYS A 190 2.08 -0.29 -9.70
N TYR A 191 3.36 0.06 -9.63
CA TYR A 191 4.39 -0.68 -8.91
C TYR A 191 4.09 -0.75 -7.40
N LEU A 192 3.69 0.35 -6.77
CA LEU A 192 3.28 0.36 -5.35
C LEU A 192 2.15 -0.63 -5.09
N GLN A 193 1.13 -0.65 -5.95
CA GLN A 193 0.03 -1.59 -5.80
C GLN A 193 0.48 -3.03 -6.01
N PHE A 194 1.33 -3.29 -7.00
CA PHE A 194 1.92 -4.62 -7.20
C PHE A 194 2.64 -5.12 -5.93
N GLU A 195 3.56 -4.31 -5.37
CA GLU A 195 4.29 -4.69 -4.15
C GLU A 195 3.36 -4.86 -2.95
N PHE A 196 2.41 -3.94 -2.74
CA PHE A 196 1.43 -4.05 -1.67
C PHE A 196 0.67 -5.38 -1.76
N PHE A 197 0.11 -5.70 -2.93
CA PHE A 197 -0.68 -6.92 -3.10
C PHE A 197 0.18 -8.18 -3.02
N CYS A 198 1.44 -8.14 -3.44
CA CYS A 198 2.38 -9.24 -3.24
C CYS A 198 2.65 -9.50 -1.75
N GLN A 199 3.01 -8.46 -0.98
CA GLN A 199 3.28 -8.60 0.45
C GLN A 199 2.02 -8.99 1.23
N TRP A 200 0.88 -8.37 0.94
CA TRP A 200 -0.40 -8.68 1.57
C TRP A 200 -0.84 -10.13 1.30
N SER A 201 -0.70 -10.60 0.06
CA SER A 201 -1.06 -11.97 -0.29
C SER A 201 -0.17 -13.00 0.41
N ALA A 202 1.14 -12.74 0.50
CA ALA A 202 2.07 -13.60 1.22
C ALA A 202 1.76 -13.65 2.72
N LEU A 203 1.48 -12.51 3.35
CA LEU A 203 1.10 -12.43 4.75
C LEU A 203 -0.23 -13.15 5.02
N LYS A 204 -1.24 -12.95 4.16
CA LYS A 204 -2.53 -13.65 4.26
C LYS A 204 -2.37 -15.16 4.08
N GLN A 205 -1.51 -15.60 3.18
CA GLN A 205 -1.21 -17.02 3.01
C GLN A 205 -0.56 -17.60 4.28
N TYR A 206 0.36 -16.86 4.89
CA TYR A 206 0.99 -17.24 6.15
C TYR A 206 -0.04 -17.33 7.29
N ALA A 207 -0.90 -16.32 7.46
CA ALA A 207 -2.01 -16.35 8.41
C ALA A 207 -2.88 -17.59 8.25
N ASN A 208 -3.30 -17.90 7.02
CA ASN A 208 -4.13 -19.08 6.75
C ASN A 208 -3.41 -20.40 7.05
N HIS A 209 -2.10 -20.48 6.80
CA HIS A 209 -1.29 -21.65 7.15
C HIS A 209 -1.26 -21.90 8.67
N HIS A 210 -1.25 -20.81 9.45
CA HIS A 210 -1.35 -20.82 10.91
C HIS A 210 -2.80 -20.84 11.43
N GLN A 211 -3.78 -21.13 10.55
CA GLN A 211 -5.20 -21.19 10.88
C GLN A 211 -5.79 -19.88 11.44
N ILE A 212 -5.14 -18.73 11.15
CA ILE A 212 -5.62 -17.39 11.47
C ILE A 212 -6.39 -16.82 10.28
N GLN A 213 -7.65 -16.46 10.49
CA GLN A 213 -8.49 -15.79 9.51
C GLN A 213 -8.43 -14.28 9.70
N ILE A 214 -8.26 -13.54 8.60
CA ILE A 214 -8.25 -12.07 8.64
C ILE A 214 -9.64 -11.53 8.36
N ILE A 215 -10.16 -10.70 9.27
CA ILE A 215 -11.42 -9.96 9.09
C ILE A 215 -11.07 -8.54 8.65
N GLY A 216 -11.35 -8.24 7.38
CA GLY A 216 -11.25 -6.88 6.84
C GLY A 216 -12.45 -6.02 7.22
N ASP A 217 -12.34 -4.74 6.90
CA ASP A 217 -13.41 -3.75 7.06
C ASP A 217 -13.56 -2.97 5.73
N ILE A 218 -14.81 -2.72 5.34
CA ILE A 218 -15.17 -2.04 4.09
C ILE A 218 -16.19 -0.95 4.43
N PRO A 219 -15.83 0.34 4.26
CA PRO A 219 -16.78 1.44 4.45
C PRO A 219 -17.97 1.32 3.49
N ILE A 220 -19.17 1.68 3.94
CA ILE A 220 -20.38 1.69 3.08
C ILE A 220 -20.30 2.75 1.99
N TYR A 221 -19.67 3.90 2.29
CA TYR A 221 -19.49 5.01 1.35
C TYR A 221 -18.01 5.18 0.99
N VAL A 222 -17.76 5.68 -0.21
CA VAL A 222 -16.42 6.09 -0.65
C VAL A 222 -16.18 7.56 -0.31
N ALA A 223 -14.92 7.95 -0.20
CA ALA A 223 -14.55 9.36 -0.07
C ALA A 223 -14.94 10.12 -1.36
N HIS A 224 -15.20 11.43 -1.22
CA HIS A 224 -15.52 12.28 -2.37
C HIS A 224 -14.31 12.50 -3.27
N ASP A 225 -13.13 12.62 -2.67
CA ASP A 225 -11.86 12.85 -3.36
C ASP A 225 -11.21 11.54 -3.79
#